data_AF-A0AB40B887-F1
#
_entry.id   AF-A0AB40B887-F1
#
_cell.length_a   1.000
_cell.length_b   1.000
_cell.length_c   1.000
_cell.angle_alpha   90.00
_cell.angle_beta   90.00
_cell.angle_gamma   90.00
#
_symmetry.space_group_name_H-M   'P 1'
#
loop_
_entity.id
_entity.type
_entity.pdbx_description
1 polymer ?
#
loop_
_entity_poly.entity_id
_entity_poly.type
_entity_poly.pdbx_seq_one_letter_code
_entity_poly.pdbx_strand_id
1 'polypeptide(L)'
;MTAISMPNLAQSFYNGLLKRLAANQKTPLRPNTYIETYLFGLIDEDAKSIAPGAFEGHWGIFAFDGQPKYPLNLSGSPTLTTTKDVTYLPQQWCVYNPNTNFACTYADCTALSYGSSCNGLDEKGNASYAFNSFFQTQGQTDGSCDFQGLAMVTTQNYSHHFPVQIVGFHYSSASFASLSLLKMYQ
;
A
#
# COMPACT_ATOMS: atom_id res chain seq x y z
N MET A 1 -17.16 7.65 4.82
CA MET A 1 -16.85 6.66 3.76
C MET A 1 -15.50 6.08 4.10
N THR A 2 -15.46 4.91 4.73
CA THR A 2 -14.21 4.24 5.12
C THR A 2 -13.86 3.20 4.07
N ALA A 3 -12.74 3.42 3.40
CA ALA A 3 -12.31 2.71 2.21
C ALA A 3 -10.79 2.51 2.27
N ILE A 4 -10.37 1.25 2.25
CA ILE A 4 -9.06 0.86 1.69
C ILE A 4 -9.31 0.19 0.34
N SER A 5 -10.24 0.80 -0.40
CA SER A 5 -10.81 0.34 -1.67
C SER A 5 -11.58 -0.97 -1.54
N MET A 6 -12.92 -0.90 -1.50
CA MET A 6 -13.78 -2.06 -1.76
C MET A 6 -13.53 -2.50 -3.21
N PRO A 7 -12.78 -3.59 -3.48
CA PRO A 7 -12.26 -3.86 -4.82
C PRO A 7 -13.39 -4.06 -5.84
N ASN A 8 -14.53 -4.58 -5.38
CA ASN A 8 -15.74 -4.75 -6.17
C ASN A 8 -16.36 -3.42 -6.64
N LEU A 9 -16.36 -2.37 -5.83
CA LEU A 9 -16.89 -1.06 -6.21
C LEU A 9 -15.97 -0.37 -7.22
N ALA A 10 -14.66 -0.42 -6.97
CA ALA A 10 -13.66 0.07 -7.92
C ALA A 10 -13.78 -0.66 -9.26
N GLN A 11 -13.83 -1.99 -9.23
CA GLN A 11 -14.01 -2.81 -10.43
C GLN A 11 -15.32 -2.46 -11.17
N SER A 12 -16.43 -2.28 -10.46
CA SER A 12 -17.72 -1.93 -11.07
C SER A 12 -17.67 -0.56 -11.76
N PHE A 13 -17.03 0.42 -11.13
CA PHE A 13 -16.81 1.74 -11.71
C PHE A 13 -15.98 1.65 -13.00
N TYR A 14 -14.81 0.99 -12.95
CA TYR A 14 -13.94 0.87 -14.11
C TYR A 14 -14.57 0.06 -15.25
N ASN A 15 -15.30 -1.03 -14.95
CA ASN A 15 -16.02 -1.80 -15.96
C ASN A 15 -17.09 -0.94 -16.68
N GLY A 16 -17.84 -0.14 -15.93
CA GLY A 16 -18.82 0.79 -16.51
C GLY A 16 -18.17 1.88 -17.35
N LEU A 17 -17.12 2.51 -16.83
CA LEU A 17 -16.36 3.56 -17.52
C LEU A 17 -15.74 3.05 -18.82
N LEU A 18 -14.98 1.94 -18.77
CA LEU A 18 -14.30 1.39 -19.93
C LEU A 18 -15.29 0.91 -21.00
N LYS A 19 -16.42 0.31 -20.61
CA LYS A 19 -17.49 -0.03 -21.55
C LYS A 19 -18.05 1.20 -22.28
N ARG A 20 -18.23 2.31 -21.56
CA ARG A 20 -18.69 3.58 -22.13
C ARG A 20 -17.67 4.18 -23.11
N LEU A 21 -16.40 4.17 -22.73
CA LEU A 21 -15.31 4.68 -23.56
C LEU A 21 -15.12 3.83 -24.82
N ALA A 22 -15.18 2.49 -24.70
CA ALA A 22 -15.12 1.57 -25.83
C ALA A 22 -16.27 1.75 -26.82
N ALA A 23 -17.48 2.04 -26.31
CA ALA A 23 -18.64 2.39 -27.14
C ALA A 23 -18.57 3.83 -27.72
N ASN A 24 -17.49 4.56 -27.44
CA ASN A 24 -17.27 5.93 -27.87
C ASN A 24 -18.42 6.88 -27.49
N GLN A 25 -19.10 6.60 -26.36
CA GLN A 25 -20.32 7.29 -25.94
C GLN A 25 -20.00 8.68 -25.37
N LYS A 26 -20.42 9.72 -26.11
CA LYS A 26 -20.16 11.12 -25.76
C LYS A 26 -21.07 11.63 -24.65
N THR A 27 -20.84 12.85 -24.17
CA THR A 27 -21.76 13.49 -23.21
C THR A 27 -22.88 14.21 -23.96
N PRO A 28 -24.09 14.36 -23.36
CA PRO A 28 -25.18 15.10 -23.98
C PRO A 28 -24.81 16.54 -24.35
N LEU A 29 -24.00 17.19 -23.51
CA LEU A 29 -23.56 18.58 -23.73
C LEU A 29 -22.47 18.70 -24.81
N ARG A 30 -21.70 17.63 -25.08
CA ARG A 30 -20.63 17.62 -26.09
C ARG A 30 -20.73 16.37 -26.98
N PRO A 31 -21.77 16.27 -27.82
CA PRO A 31 -22.07 15.04 -28.57
C PRO A 31 -21.07 14.74 -29.71
N ASN A 32 -20.30 15.73 -30.17
CA ASN A 32 -19.37 15.60 -31.30
C ASN A 32 -17.89 15.68 -30.89
N THR A 33 -17.59 15.58 -29.59
CA THR A 33 -16.23 15.73 -29.06
C THR A 33 -15.72 14.42 -28.51
N TYR A 34 -14.49 14.01 -28.87
CA TYR A 34 -13.86 12.86 -28.26
C TYR A 34 -13.59 13.11 -26.77
N ILE A 35 -13.80 12.08 -25.94
CA ILE A 35 -13.53 12.15 -24.51
C ILE A 35 -12.20 11.44 -24.31
N GLU A 36 -11.13 12.23 -24.19
CA GLU A 36 -9.85 11.74 -23.72
C GLU A 36 -9.94 11.54 -22.20
N THR A 37 -9.41 10.42 -21.69
CA THR A 37 -9.53 10.06 -20.28
C THR A 37 -8.24 9.44 -19.79
N TYR A 38 -7.75 9.96 -18.66
CA TYR A 38 -6.61 9.42 -17.94
C TYR A 38 -7.12 8.76 -16.65
N LEU A 39 -6.68 7.53 -16.40
CA LEU A 39 -7.00 6.84 -15.15
C LEU A 39 -5.99 7.24 -14.08
N PHE A 40 -6.48 7.49 -12.87
CA PHE A 40 -5.67 7.76 -11.70
C PHE A 40 -5.97 6.70 -10.63
N GLY A 41 -5.01 5.95 -10.09
CA GLY A 41 -3.58 5.82 -10.44
C GLY A 41 -3.28 4.47 -11.09
N LEU A 42 -2.02 4.23 -11.47
CA LEU A 42 -1.61 2.92 -11.99
C LEU A 42 -1.40 1.91 -10.85
N ILE A 43 -0.60 2.31 -9.85
CA ILE A 43 -0.25 1.50 -8.67
C ILE A 43 -0.79 2.15 -7.40
N ASP A 44 -1.00 1.36 -6.35
CA ASP A 44 -1.16 1.86 -5.00
C ASP A 44 0.17 2.47 -4.51
N GLU A 45 0.09 3.59 -3.80
CA GLU A 45 1.24 4.42 -3.42
C GLU A 45 1.25 4.57 -1.89
N ASP A 46 2.04 3.72 -1.21
CA ASP A 46 2.14 3.68 0.25
C ASP A 46 2.80 4.92 0.87
N ALA A 47 3.67 5.60 0.12
CA ALA A 47 4.26 6.89 0.50
C ALA A 47 3.35 8.12 0.26
N LYS A 48 2.14 7.93 -0.27
CA LYS A 48 1.20 9.03 -0.53
C LYS A 48 0.55 9.50 0.77
N SER A 49 0.37 10.82 0.90
CA SER A 49 -0.37 11.39 2.03
C SER A 49 -1.78 10.80 2.14
N ILE A 50 -2.18 10.42 3.35
CA ILE A 50 -3.54 9.94 3.69
C ILE A 50 -4.56 11.07 3.85
N ALA A 51 -4.23 12.31 3.48
CA ALA A 51 -5.17 13.43 3.50
C ALA A 51 -5.83 13.60 2.11
N PRO A 52 -7.16 13.70 2.01
CA PRO A 52 -8.14 13.87 3.10
C PRO A 52 -8.68 12.56 3.70
N GLY A 53 -8.23 11.39 3.24
CA GLY A 53 -8.61 10.12 3.87
C GLY A 53 -7.67 8.96 3.53
N ALA A 54 -7.79 7.88 4.31
CA ALA A 54 -6.99 6.66 4.19
C ALA A 54 -7.02 6.01 2.78
N PHE A 55 -8.03 6.32 1.96
CA PHE A 55 -8.14 5.80 0.60
C PHE A 55 -7.11 6.38 -0.39
N GLU A 56 -6.43 7.47 -0.03
CA GLU A 56 -5.53 8.18 -0.95
C GLU A 56 -4.38 7.32 -1.48
N GLY A 57 -3.85 6.39 -0.68
CA GLY A 57 -2.82 5.45 -1.15
C GLY A 57 -3.35 4.32 -2.04
N HIS A 58 -4.68 4.21 -2.23
CA HIS A 58 -5.34 3.01 -2.77
C HIS A 58 -6.09 3.23 -4.10
N TRP A 59 -5.69 4.24 -4.88
CA TRP A 59 -6.30 4.54 -6.18
C TRP A 59 -5.82 3.64 -7.34
N GLY A 60 -4.78 2.83 -7.12
CA GLY A 60 -4.18 1.99 -8.14
C GLY A 60 -5.13 0.93 -8.68
N ILE A 61 -4.96 0.59 -9.96
CA ILE A 61 -5.52 -0.64 -10.56
C ILE A 61 -4.62 -1.85 -10.28
N PHE A 62 -3.34 -1.60 -9.98
CA PHE A 62 -2.37 -2.55 -9.43
C PHE A 62 -2.07 -2.22 -7.96
N ALA A 63 -1.70 -3.25 -7.19
CA ALA A 63 -1.06 -3.07 -5.89
C ALA A 63 0.39 -2.57 -6.05
N PHE A 64 1.04 -2.25 -4.94
CA PHE A 64 2.41 -1.71 -4.90
C PHE A 64 3.45 -2.61 -5.61
N ASP A 65 3.19 -3.92 -5.66
CA ASP A 65 4.06 -4.94 -6.28
C ASP A 65 3.66 -5.27 -7.72
N GLY A 66 2.75 -4.50 -8.33
CA GLY A 66 2.32 -4.73 -9.71
C GLY A 66 1.38 -5.93 -9.88
N GLN A 67 0.76 -6.42 -8.80
CA GLN A 67 -0.34 -7.38 -8.87
C GLN A 67 -1.65 -6.66 -9.19
N PRO A 68 -2.47 -7.14 -10.15
CA PRO A 68 -3.78 -6.54 -10.41
C PRO A 68 -4.69 -6.65 -9.18
N LYS A 69 -5.32 -5.55 -8.76
CA LYS A 69 -6.24 -5.55 -7.58
C LYS A 69 -7.58 -6.21 -7.87
N TYR A 70 -7.98 -6.24 -9.14
CA TYR A 70 -9.21 -6.88 -9.61
C TYR A 70 -9.11 -7.16 -11.11
N PRO A 71 -9.88 -8.14 -11.63
CA PRO A 71 -9.95 -8.40 -13.06
C PRO A 71 -10.48 -7.17 -13.80
N LEU A 72 -9.66 -6.63 -14.71
CA LEU A 72 -10.00 -5.50 -15.54
C LEU A 72 -9.53 -5.75 -16.98
N ASN A 73 -10.39 -5.43 -17.94
CA ASN A 73 -10.07 -5.46 -19.37
C ASN A 73 -10.00 -4.03 -19.89
N LEU A 74 -8.78 -3.57 -20.18
CA LEU A 74 -8.57 -2.30 -20.86
C LEU A 74 -8.90 -2.52 -22.33
N SER A 75 -9.93 -1.82 -22.83
CA SER A 75 -10.46 -2.00 -24.19
C SER A 75 -9.33 -2.05 -25.23
N GLY A 76 -9.17 -3.19 -25.92
CA GLY A 76 -8.13 -3.41 -26.93
C GLY A 76 -6.83 -4.03 -26.41
N SER A 77 -6.70 -4.31 -25.11
CA SER A 77 -5.56 -4.99 -24.49
C SER A 77 -5.99 -6.31 -23.83
N PRO A 78 -5.08 -7.29 -23.68
CA PRO A 78 -5.33 -8.44 -22.83
C PRO A 78 -5.60 -8.01 -21.39
N THR A 79 -6.28 -8.88 -20.63
CA THR A 79 -6.54 -8.70 -19.20
C THR A 79 -5.27 -8.30 -18.47
N LEU A 80 -5.37 -7.44 -17.45
CA LEU A 80 -4.24 -7.07 -16.61
C LEU A 80 -3.50 -8.32 -16.11
N THR A 81 -2.18 -8.30 -16.24
CA THR A 81 -1.31 -9.40 -15.80
C THR A 81 -0.34 -8.89 -14.75
N THR A 82 0.03 -9.79 -13.85
CA THR A 82 1.03 -9.59 -12.82
C THR A 82 2.39 -9.23 -13.42
N THR A 83 3.05 -8.25 -12.81
CA THR A 83 4.44 -7.89 -13.14
C THR A 83 5.39 -9.05 -12.79
N LYS A 84 6.35 -9.33 -13.67
CA LYS A 84 7.38 -10.36 -13.45
C LYS A 84 8.60 -9.75 -12.77
N ASP A 85 9.41 -10.61 -12.15
CA ASP A 85 10.71 -10.25 -11.57
C ASP A 85 10.66 -9.27 -10.39
N VAL A 86 9.56 -9.29 -9.64
CA VAL A 86 9.44 -8.57 -8.36
C VAL A 86 10.25 -9.30 -7.30
N THR A 87 11.23 -8.60 -6.73
CA THR A 87 12.03 -9.13 -5.61
C THR A 87 11.45 -8.61 -4.31
N TYR A 88 11.02 -9.53 -3.45
CA TYR A 88 10.53 -9.20 -2.11
C TYR A 88 11.67 -9.18 -1.10
N LEU A 89 11.49 -8.41 -0.02
CA LEU A 89 12.32 -8.52 1.17
C LEU A 89 12.20 -9.93 1.79
N PRO A 90 13.13 -10.33 2.68
CA PRO A 90 13.04 -11.60 3.39
C PRO A 90 11.68 -11.77 4.11
N GLN A 91 11.21 -13.03 4.18
CA GLN A 91 10.00 -13.40 4.91
C GLN A 91 10.23 -13.39 6.42
N GLN A 92 10.22 -12.19 6.99
CA GLN A 92 10.33 -11.94 8.41
C GLN A 92 9.41 -10.79 8.80
N TRP A 93 8.95 -10.82 10.04
CA TRP A 93 7.97 -9.91 10.59
C TRP A 93 8.45 -9.34 11.91
N CYS A 94 7.97 -8.13 12.23
CA CYS A 94 8.19 -7.53 13.54
C CYS A 94 6.95 -7.68 14.40
N VAL A 95 7.07 -8.37 15.53
CA VAL A 95 5.95 -8.65 16.43
C VAL A 95 6.24 -8.13 17.83
N TYR A 96 5.17 -7.83 18.56
CA TYR A 96 5.25 -6.94 19.71
C TYR A 96 4.35 -7.36 20.90
N ASN A 97 4.60 -6.73 22.06
CA ASN A 97 3.99 -6.90 23.39
C ASN A 97 3.45 -5.57 24.03
N PRO A 98 2.18 -5.41 24.49
CA PRO A 98 0.93 -4.67 24.07
C PRO A 98 0.81 -3.08 24.09
N ASN A 99 1.02 -2.34 22.98
CA ASN A 99 0.83 -0.89 22.77
C ASN A 99 0.97 -0.56 21.27
N THR A 100 -0.15 -0.34 20.60
CA THR A 100 -0.27 -0.09 19.15
C THR A 100 0.01 1.35 18.72
N ASN A 101 -0.20 2.33 19.60
CA ASN A 101 -0.29 3.75 19.22
C ASN A 101 1.05 4.33 18.74
N PHE A 102 2.17 3.87 19.31
CA PHE A 102 3.50 4.36 18.93
C PHE A 102 3.84 4.02 17.47
N ALA A 103 3.64 2.75 17.07
CA ALA A 103 4.02 2.28 15.75
C ALA A 103 3.25 2.99 14.62
N CYS A 104 1.96 3.27 14.81
CA CYS A 104 1.15 3.97 13.81
C CYS A 104 1.50 5.45 13.62
N THR A 105 2.36 6.04 14.47
CA THR A 105 2.92 7.38 14.23
C THR A 105 3.90 7.37 13.06
N TYR A 106 4.53 6.22 12.78
CA TYR A 106 5.61 6.08 11.80
C TYR A 106 5.34 5.00 10.75
N ALA A 107 4.13 4.44 10.72
CA ALA A 107 3.74 3.33 9.85
C ALA A 107 2.34 3.51 9.26
N ASP A 108 2.07 2.84 8.15
CA ASP A 108 0.74 2.78 7.59
C ASP A 108 -0.14 1.78 8.36
N CYS A 109 -0.99 2.31 9.24
CA CYS A 109 -2.00 1.58 9.98
C CYS A 109 -3.42 1.75 9.41
N THR A 110 -3.58 2.28 8.19
CA THR A 110 -4.90 2.50 7.59
C THR A 110 -5.72 1.21 7.61
N ALA A 111 -5.10 0.06 7.34
CA ALA A 111 -5.74 -1.26 7.34
C ALA A 111 -6.43 -1.65 8.65
N LEU A 112 -6.05 -1.05 9.78
CA LEU A 112 -6.66 -1.29 11.09
C LEU A 112 -7.91 -0.42 11.34
N SER A 113 -8.07 0.65 10.54
CA SER A 113 -9.17 1.61 10.69
C SER A 113 -10.54 0.95 10.52
N TYR A 114 -11.57 1.59 11.07
CA TYR A 114 -12.95 1.11 10.96
C TYR A 114 -13.35 0.84 9.51
N GLY A 115 -13.85 -0.36 9.21
CA GLY A 115 -14.28 -0.75 7.85
C GLY A 115 -13.17 -1.15 6.87
N SER A 116 -11.92 -1.23 7.33
CA SER A 116 -10.77 -1.70 6.55
C SER A 116 -10.59 -3.23 6.59
N SER A 117 -9.67 -3.77 5.78
CA SER A 117 -9.41 -5.22 5.65
C SER A 117 -8.95 -5.91 6.93
N CYS A 118 -8.25 -5.20 7.81
CA CYS A 118 -7.77 -5.70 9.09
C CYS A 118 -8.55 -5.10 10.27
N ASN A 119 -9.77 -4.61 10.02
CA ASN A 119 -10.62 -4.10 11.10
C ASN A 119 -11.14 -5.26 11.97
N GLY A 120 -11.06 -5.09 13.30
CA GLY A 120 -11.56 -6.08 14.26
C GLY A 120 -10.53 -7.11 14.74
N LEU A 121 -9.23 -6.90 14.46
CA LEU A 121 -8.18 -7.64 15.15
C LEU A 121 -8.21 -7.36 16.65
N ASP A 122 -7.78 -8.34 17.45
CA ASP A 122 -7.58 -8.14 18.88
C ASP A 122 -6.39 -7.20 19.14
N GLU A 123 -6.17 -6.81 20.40
CA GLU A 123 -5.09 -5.90 20.78
C GLU A 123 -3.72 -6.37 20.28
N LYS A 124 -3.46 -7.68 20.36
CA LYS A 124 -2.22 -8.30 19.92
C LYS A 124 -2.06 -8.29 18.40
N GLY A 125 -3.13 -8.57 17.66
CA GLY A 125 -3.17 -8.52 16.21
C GLY A 125 -2.98 -7.10 15.68
N ASN A 126 -3.63 -6.11 16.30
CA ASN A 126 -3.42 -4.70 15.97
C ASN A 126 -1.96 -4.30 16.21
N ALA A 127 -1.38 -4.72 17.34
CA ALA A 127 0.00 -4.37 17.66
C ALA A 127 0.99 -5.04 16.70
N SER A 128 0.83 -6.35 16.48
CA SER A 128 1.67 -7.09 15.52
C SER A 128 1.55 -6.52 14.10
N TYR A 129 0.38 -6.03 13.69
CA TYR A 129 0.22 -5.34 12.41
C TYR A 129 1.00 -4.02 12.37
N ALA A 130 0.83 -3.17 13.38
CA ALA A 130 1.44 -1.85 13.40
C ALA A 130 2.98 -1.91 13.43
N PHE A 131 3.55 -2.78 14.27
CA PHE A 131 5.00 -2.96 14.37
C PHE A 131 5.59 -3.54 13.08
N ASN A 132 4.90 -4.51 12.50
CA ASN A 132 5.31 -5.05 11.21
C ASN A 132 5.20 -4.02 10.09
N SER A 133 4.17 -3.18 10.08
CA SER A 133 4.02 -2.10 9.10
C SER A 133 5.22 -1.15 9.14
N PHE A 134 5.66 -0.74 10.33
CA PHE A 134 6.87 0.07 10.49
C PHE A 134 8.11 -0.66 9.96
N PHE A 135 8.34 -1.89 10.44
CA PHE A 135 9.50 -2.70 10.08
C PHE A 135 9.66 -2.90 8.57
N GLN A 136 8.54 -3.15 7.88
CA GLN A 136 8.51 -3.33 6.43
C GLN A 136 8.72 -2.00 5.70
N THR A 137 8.13 -0.91 6.18
CA THR A 137 8.33 0.46 5.63
C THR A 137 9.78 0.91 5.75
N GLN A 138 10.49 0.51 6.80
CA GLN A 138 11.92 0.78 6.98
C GLN A 138 12.83 -0.16 6.17
N GLY A 139 12.29 -1.06 5.33
CA GLY A 139 13.09 -1.98 4.55
C GLY A 139 13.78 -3.07 5.38
N GLN A 140 13.22 -3.41 6.55
CA GLN A 140 13.75 -4.42 7.47
C GLN A 140 15.19 -4.14 7.97
N THR A 141 15.59 -2.87 8.06
CA THR A 141 16.94 -2.49 8.53
C THR A 141 17.19 -2.90 9.98
N ASP A 142 18.44 -3.18 10.32
CA ASP A 142 18.85 -3.47 11.69
C ASP A 142 18.34 -2.40 12.68
N GLY A 143 17.71 -2.83 13.76
CA GLY A 143 17.12 -1.95 14.79
C GLY A 143 15.70 -1.43 14.49
N SER A 144 15.17 -1.62 13.27
CA SER A 144 13.78 -1.22 12.93
C SER A 144 12.71 -2.08 13.62
N CYS A 145 13.11 -3.15 14.32
CA CYS A 145 12.24 -3.99 15.15
C CYS A 145 12.73 -4.09 16.61
N ASP A 146 13.44 -3.09 17.12
CA ASP A 146 13.87 -3.10 18.53
C ASP A 146 12.80 -2.49 19.46
N PHE A 147 12.35 -1.26 19.15
CA PHE A 147 11.36 -0.54 19.95
C PHE A 147 11.67 -0.54 21.46
N GLN A 148 12.93 -0.31 21.83
CA GLN A 148 13.41 -0.36 23.22
C GLN A 148 13.23 -1.74 23.86
N GLY A 149 13.43 -2.81 23.07
CA GLY A 149 13.27 -4.20 23.48
C GLY A 149 11.82 -4.68 23.60
N LEU A 150 10.85 -3.90 23.11
CA LEU A 150 9.44 -4.28 23.18
C LEU A 150 8.97 -5.13 21.99
N ALA A 151 9.78 -5.22 20.94
CA ALA A 151 9.50 -5.99 19.74
C ALA A 151 10.62 -6.97 19.41
N MET A 152 10.29 -7.94 18.56
CA MET A 152 11.18 -9.02 18.14
C MET A 152 10.91 -9.38 16.69
N VAL A 153 11.99 -9.62 15.95
CA VAL A 153 11.91 -10.20 14.61
C VAL A 153 11.55 -11.68 14.71
N THR A 154 10.63 -12.12 13.86
CA THR A 154 10.20 -13.52 13.77
C THR A 154 10.01 -13.94 12.33
N THR A 155 10.20 -15.22 12.05
CA THR A 155 9.87 -15.84 10.75
C THR A 155 8.46 -16.39 10.70
N GLN A 156 7.71 -16.29 11.81
CA GLN A 156 6.30 -16.64 11.86
C GLN A 156 5.45 -15.39 11.65
N ASN A 157 4.56 -15.42 10.66
CA ASN A 157 3.67 -14.28 10.40
C ASN A 157 2.54 -14.22 11.43
N TYR A 158 2.63 -13.27 12.36
CA TYR A 158 1.53 -12.94 13.30
C TYR A 158 0.72 -11.71 12.86
N SER A 159 1.14 -11.05 11.78
CA SER A 159 0.48 -9.88 11.20
C SER A 159 -0.51 -10.35 10.15
N HIS A 160 -1.75 -10.62 10.57
CA HIS A 160 -2.84 -11.08 9.70
C HIS A 160 -2.87 -10.35 8.35
N HIS A 161 -2.66 -11.09 7.24
CA HIS A 161 -2.70 -10.60 5.86
C HIS A 161 -1.80 -9.39 5.54
N PHE A 162 -0.63 -9.26 6.18
CA PHE A 162 0.33 -8.20 5.83
C PHE A 162 1.27 -8.64 4.68
N PRO A 163 1.34 -7.89 3.56
CA PRO A 163 2.26 -8.20 2.47
C PRO A 163 3.71 -7.82 2.82
N VAL A 164 4.67 -8.70 2.55
CA VAL A 164 6.10 -8.35 2.68
C VAL A 164 6.44 -7.31 1.62
N GLN A 165 7.18 -6.27 1.99
CA GLN A 165 7.53 -5.19 1.08
C GLN A 165 8.50 -5.67 -0.01
N ILE A 166 8.47 -5.00 -1.16
CA ILE A 166 9.44 -5.24 -2.23
C ILE A 166 10.80 -4.65 -1.85
N VAL A 167 11.89 -5.18 -2.41
CA VAL A 167 13.19 -4.56 -2.27
C VAL A 167 13.13 -3.20 -2.95
N GLY A 168 13.04 -2.15 -2.14
CA GLY A 168 13.15 -0.78 -2.64
C GLY A 168 14.52 -0.56 -3.27
N PHE A 169 14.61 0.31 -4.28
CA PHE A 169 15.88 0.84 -4.76
C PHE A 169 16.49 1.77 -3.71
N HIS A 170 16.82 1.26 -2.52
CA HIS A 170 17.82 1.90 -1.69
C HIS A 170 19.15 1.74 -2.43
N TYR A 171 19.65 2.87 -2.93
CA TYR A 171 21.02 3.04 -3.41
C TYR A 171 21.93 2.13 -2.60
N SER A 172 22.51 1.12 -3.27
CA SER A 172 23.65 0.39 -2.73
C SER A 172 24.58 1.42 -2.10
N SER A 173 24.93 1.22 -0.84
CA SER A 173 25.67 2.11 0.05
C SER A 173 27.13 2.35 -0.37
N ALA A 174 27.40 2.35 -1.66
CA ALA A 174 28.70 2.58 -2.27
C ALA A 174 28.69 3.83 -3.18
N SER A 175 28.14 4.95 -2.71
CA SER A 175 28.57 6.32 -3.06
C SER A 175 27.52 7.34 -2.63
N PHE A 176 27.60 7.81 -1.38
CA PHE A 176 27.50 9.23 -1.06
C PHE A 176 28.14 9.41 0.31
N ALA A 177 29.39 9.89 0.28
CA ALA A 177 30.08 10.34 1.46
C ALA A 177 29.32 11.54 2.06
N SER A 178 29.26 11.53 3.39
CA SER A 178 29.08 12.70 4.27
C SER A 178 27.80 13.53 4.12
N LEU A 179 26.78 13.18 4.91
CA LEU A 179 26.06 14.21 5.67
C LEU A 179 25.92 13.78 7.13
N SER A 180 26.66 14.50 7.94
CA SER A 180 26.80 14.41 9.38
C SER A 180 25.43 14.40 10.09
N LEU A 181 25.25 13.43 10.97
CA LEU A 181 24.30 13.49 12.08
C LEU A 181 24.45 14.82 12.83
N LEU A 182 23.46 15.70 12.71
CA LEU A 182 23.24 16.77 13.69
C LEU A 182 22.00 16.45 14.52
N LYS A 183 22.29 15.90 15.70
CA LYS A 183 21.64 16.12 17.01
C LYS A 183 20.22 16.70 16.97
N MET A 184 19.24 15.88 17.36
CA MET A 184 18.03 16.35 18.04
C MET A 184 17.91 15.63 19.39
N TYR A 185 18.46 16.27 20.42
CA TYR A 185 18.00 16.18 21.81
C TYR A 185 18.35 17.53 22.46
N GLN A 186 17.34 18.38 22.58
CA GLN A 186 17.13 19.29 23.71
C GLN A 186 15.67 19.12 24.12
#